data_AF-A0A7L4NYC3-F1
#
_entry.id   AF-A0A7L4NYC3-F1
#
_cell.length_a   1.000
_cell.length_b   1.000
_cell.length_c   1.000
_cell.angle_alpha   90.00
_cell.angle_beta   90.00
_cell.angle_gamma   90.00
#
_symmetry.space_group_name_H-M   'P 1'
#
loop_
_entity.id
_entity.type
_entity.pdbx_description
1 polymer ?
#
loop_
_entity_poly.entity_id
_entity_poly.type
_entity_poly.pdbx_seq_one_letter_code
_entity_poly.pdbx_strand_id
1 'polypeptide(L)'
;MRPPCEIIVWYVIPSIRSELAKELLNLGMKQKEISEVLDITQPAVSQYISDKRGHGIKFEPEIQAMIREFAMDLVQGKASQMDIIPKMCEVCKKIKAEEVVCQLHKDKDNIPINCNACMGSHVNTV
;
A
#
# COMPACT_ATOMS: atom_id res chain seq x y z
N MET A 1 14.86 -14.39 7.03
CA MET A 1 14.18 -13.70 5.91
C MET A 1 12.71 -14.09 5.94
N ARG A 2 11.78 -13.13 5.86
CA ARG A 2 10.36 -13.46 5.68
C ARG A 2 10.13 -13.87 4.21
N PRO A 3 9.30 -14.89 3.91
CA PRO A 3 8.95 -15.21 2.55
C PRO A 3 8.19 -14.03 1.88
N PRO A 4 8.21 -13.91 0.55
CA PRO A 4 7.55 -12.82 -0.16
C PRO A 4 6.06 -12.65 0.18
N CYS A 5 5.34 -13.75 0.35
CA CYS A 5 3.93 -13.73 0.74
C CYS A 5 3.71 -13.07 2.11
N GLU A 6 4.58 -13.33 3.09
CA GLU A 6 4.52 -12.65 4.38
C GLU A 6 4.86 -11.17 4.26
N ILE A 7 5.81 -10.79 3.41
CA ILE A 7 6.13 -9.36 3.18
C ILE A 7 4.90 -8.63 2.64
N ILE A 8 4.20 -9.25 1.69
CA ILE A 8 2.98 -8.68 1.10
C ILE A 8 1.90 -8.50 2.16
N VAL A 9 1.62 -9.53 2.96
CA VAL A 9 0.56 -9.52 3.99
C VAL A 9 0.86 -8.53 5.11
N TRP A 10 2.12 -8.45 5.55
CA TRP A 10 2.49 -7.64 6.72
C TRP A 10 2.82 -6.19 6.39
N TYR A 11 3.29 -5.89 5.18
CA TYR A 11 3.80 -4.56 4.83
C TYR A 11 3.07 -3.95 3.63
N VAL A 12 2.94 -4.69 2.52
CA VAL A 12 2.39 -4.13 1.28
C VAL A 12 0.90 -3.83 1.43
N ILE A 13 0.08 -4.85 1.70
CA ILE A 13 -1.37 -4.71 1.79
C ILE A 13 -1.79 -3.67 2.86
N PRO A 14 -1.20 -3.68 4.08
CA PRO A 14 -1.51 -2.66 5.08
C PRO A 14 -1.14 -1.25 4.63
N SER A 15 -0.04 -1.08 3.89
CA SER A 15 0.38 0.24 3.39
C SER A 15 -0.54 0.75 2.29
N ILE A 16 -0.97 -0.11 1.35
CA ILE A 16 -1.97 0.28 0.34
C ILE A 16 -3.27 0.71 1.02
N ARG A 17 -3.76 -0.06 2.00
CA ARG A 17 -4.98 0.29 2.75
C ARG A 17 -4.82 1.61 3.51
N SER A 18 -3.63 1.87 4.04
CA SER A 18 -3.33 3.11 4.75
C SER A 18 -3.42 4.31 3.82
N GLU A 19 -2.72 4.26 2.69
CA GLU A 19 -2.73 5.34 1.70
C GLU A 19 -4.14 5.55 1.12
N LEU A 20 -4.87 4.48 0.81
CA LEU A 20 -6.26 4.59 0.36
C LEU A 20 -7.16 5.28 1.40
N ALA A 21 -7.05 4.90 2.67
CA ALA A 21 -7.84 5.52 3.75
C ALA A 21 -7.51 7.01 3.92
N LYS A 22 -6.23 7.39 3.79
CA LYS A 22 -5.79 8.80 3.84
C LYS A 22 -6.32 9.59 2.66
N GLU A 23 -6.28 9.04 1.45
CA GLU A 23 -6.82 9.72 0.27
C GLU A 23 -8.33 9.92 0.36
N LEU A 24 -9.08 8.91 0.83
CA LEU A 24 -10.52 9.06 1.07
C LEU A 24 -10.83 10.14 2.13
N LEU A 25 -10.02 10.22 3.18
CA LEU A 25 -10.13 11.28 4.19
C LEU A 25 -9.83 12.67 3.58
N ASN A 26 -8.79 12.78 2.76
CA ASN A 26 -8.41 14.02 2.06
C ASN A 26 -9.51 14.48 1.09
N LEU A 27 -10.25 13.54 0.50
CA LEU A 27 -11.42 13.81 -0.35
C LEU A 27 -12.69 14.16 0.45
N GLY A 28 -12.59 14.24 1.78
CA GLY A 28 -13.65 14.74 2.66
C GLY A 28 -14.53 13.66 3.30
N MET A 29 -14.24 12.37 3.11
CA MET A 29 -14.98 11.30 3.77
C MET A 29 -14.66 11.24 5.27
N LYS A 30 -15.66 10.92 6.10
CA LYS A 30 -15.47 10.69 7.53
C LYS A 30 -14.94 9.29 7.78
N GLN A 31 -14.18 9.09 8.86
CA GLN A 31 -13.62 7.78 9.22
C GLN A 31 -14.66 6.66 9.30
N LYS A 32 -15.89 6.98 9.72
CA LYS A 32 -17.01 6.01 9.76
C LYS A 32 -17.41 5.56 8.35
N GLU A 33 -17.58 6.49 7.41
CA GLU A 33 -17.93 6.20 6.02
C GLU A 33 -16.82 5.40 5.34
N ILE A 34 -15.55 5.76 5.59
CA ILE A 34 -14.39 5.02 5.10
C ILE A 34 -14.40 3.57 5.61
N SER A 35 -14.74 3.37 6.89
CA SER A 35 -14.78 2.04 7.50
C SER A 35 -15.85 1.15 6.86
N GLU A 36 -17.01 1.73 6.51
CA GLU A 36 -18.10 1.05 5.82
C GLU A 36 -17.71 0.70 4.37
N VAL A 37 -17.14 1.65 3.62
CA VAL A 37 -16.71 1.43 2.22
C VAL A 37 -15.62 0.37 2.11
N LEU A 38 -14.62 0.41 3.01
CA LEU A 38 -13.49 -0.51 2.98
C LEU A 38 -13.74 -1.85 3.68
N ASP A 39 -14.94 -2.04 4.26
CA ASP A 39 -15.32 -3.21 5.06
C ASP A 39 -14.29 -3.54 6.16
N ILE A 40 -13.92 -2.52 6.94
CA ILE A 40 -13.00 -2.65 8.07
C ILE A 40 -13.55 -1.89 9.27
N THR A 41 -12.95 -2.08 10.44
CA THR A 41 -13.38 -1.38 11.64
C THR A 41 -12.94 0.09 11.60
N GLN A 42 -13.75 1.01 12.14
CA GLN A 42 -13.37 2.42 12.30
C GLN A 42 -12.05 2.60 13.08
N PRO A 43 -11.75 1.81 14.14
CA PRO A 43 -10.42 1.82 14.77
C PRO A 43 -9.28 1.48 13.80
N ALA A 44 -9.48 0.57 12.85
CA ALA A 44 -8.46 0.27 11.84
C ALA A 44 -8.20 1.48 10.94
N VAL A 45 -9.26 2.19 10.52
CA VAL A 45 -9.14 3.46 9.78
C VAL A 45 -8.39 4.51 10.59
N SER A 46 -8.71 4.66 11.88
CA SER A 46 -8.00 5.58 12.77
C SER A 46 -6.51 5.23 12.89
N GLN A 47 -6.16 3.94 12.98
CA GLN A 47 -4.78 3.48 13.03
C GLN A 47 -4.01 3.76 11.73
N TYR A 48 -4.67 3.67 10.56
CA TYR A 48 -4.08 4.04 9.28
C TYR A 48 -3.81 5.54 9.19
N ILE A 49 -4.81 6.37 9.52
CA ILE A 49 -4.69 7.84 9.45
C ILE A 49 -3.63 8.37 10.43
N SER A 50 -3.51 7.76 11.61
CA SER A 50 -2.51 8.14 12.61
C SER A 50 -1.13 7.51 12.40
N ASP A 51 -0.90 6.86 11.26
CA ASP A 51 0.33 6.13 10.92
C ASP A 51 0.74 5.06 11.95
N LYS A 52 -0.16 4.63 12.84
CA LYS A 52 0.11 3.51 13.77
C LYS A 52 0.12 2.16 13.05
N ARG A 53 -0.42 2.10 11.83
CA ARG A 53 -0.47 0.90 10.98
C ARG A 53 -0.25 1.28 9.51
N GLY A 54 0.42 0.41 8.76
CA GLY A 54 0.61 0.59 7.32
C GLY A 54 1.52 1.77 6.95
N HIS A 55 2.44 2.13 7.85
CA HIS A 55 3.52 3.08 7.58
C HIS A 55 4.80 2.32 7.18
N GLY A 56 5.80 3.05 6.68
CA GLY A 56 7.16 2.54 6.45
C GLY A 56 7.44 2.02 5.04
N ILE A 57 6.43 1.90 4.18
CA ILE A 57 6.63 1.68 2.75
C ILE A 57 6.35 2.96 1.99
N LYS A 58 7.34 3.42 1.23
CA LYS A 58 7.17 4.51 0.26
C LYS A 58 6.89 3.90 -1.10
N PHE A 59 5.71 4.21 -1.63
CA PHE A 59 5.31 3.79 -2.96
C PHE A 59 5.83 4.75 -4.03
N GLU A 60 6.21 4.18 -5.17
CA GLU A 60 6.57 4.94 -6.37
C GLU A 60 5.38 5.80 -6.86
N PRO A 61 5.64 6.92 -7.57
CA PRO A 61 4.59 7.84 -8.01
C PRO A 61 3.45 7.19 -8.80
N GLU A 62 3.75 6.16 -9.61
CA GLU A 62 2.75 5.40 -10.38
C GLU A 62 1.76 4.69 -9.45
N ILE A 63 2.25 3.99 -8.43
CA ILE A 63 1.42 3.27 -7.46
C ILE A 63 0.57 4.25 -6.64
N GLN A 64 1.16 5.37 -6.22
CA GLN A 64 0.41 6.41 -5.52
C GLN A 64 -0.69 7.00 -6.41
N ALA A 65 -0.44 7.18 -7.72
CA ALA A 65 -1.45 7.65 -8.66
C ALA A 65 -2.60 6.65 -8.81
N MET A 66 -2.32 5.35 -8.90
CA MET A 66 -3.36 4.31 -8.92
C MET A 66 -4.23 4.32 -7.66
N ILE A 67 -3.63 4.50 -6.48
CA ILE A 67 -4.37 4.57 -5.21
C ILE A 67 -5.26 5.82 -5.17
N ARG A 68 -4.75 6.98 -5.62
CA ARG A 68 -5.51 8.23 -5.70
C ARG A 68 -6.69 8.12 -6.66
N GLU A 69 -6.47 7.59 -7.86
CA GLU A 69 -7.53 7.37 -8.85
C GLU A 69 -8.61 6.45 -8.29
N PHE A 70 -8.19 5.38 -7.61
CA PHE A 70 -9.12 4.46 -6.98
C PHE A 70 -9.95 5.15 -5.86
N ALA A 71 -9.33 6.00 -5.03
CA ALA A 71 -10.05 6.78 -4.03
C ALA A 71 -11.07 7.74 -4.69
N MET A 72 -10.70 8.39 -5.79
CA MET A 72 -11.61 9.26 -6.56
C MET A 72 -12.79 8.48 -7.14
N ASP A 73 -12.55 7.28 -7.68
CA ASP A 73 -13.61 6.42 -8.20
C ASP A 73 -14.63 6.02 -7.14
N LEU A 74 -14.16 5.73 -5.92
CA LEU A 74 -15.04 5.41 -4.78
C LEU A 74 -15.90 6.63 -4.39
N VAL A 75 -15.30 7.81 -4.27
CA VAL A 75 -16.01 9.04 -3.92
C VAL A 75 -17.01 9.45 -5.01
N GLN A 76 -16.68 9.21 -6.29
CA GLN A 76 -17.55 9.52 -7.43
C GLN A 76 -18.61 8.44 -7.71
N GLY A 77 -18.61 7.33 -6.96
CA GLY A 77 -19.53 6.20 -7.18
C GLY A 77 -19.26 5.41 -8.47
N LYS A 78 -18.07 5.57 -9.08
CA LYS A 78 -17.59 4.78 -10.23
C LYS A 78 -17.04 3.42 -9.81
N ALA A 79 -16.66 3.29 -8.54
CA ALA A 79 -16.32 2.03 -7.89
C ALA A 79 -17.20 1.82 -6.66
N SER A 80 -17.48 0.56 -6.36
CA SER A 80 -18.30 0.12 -5.24
C SER A 80 -17.49 -0.74 -4.27
N GLN A 81 -18.12 -1.16 -3.18
CA GLN A 81 -17.52 -2.08 -2.21
C GLN A 81 -17.07 -3.40 -2.87
N MET A 82 -17.76 -3.87 -3.92
CA MET A 82 -17.39 -5.09 -4.66
C MET A 82 -16.07 -4.93 -5.43
N ASP A 83 -15.69 -3.70 -5.77
CA ASP A 83 -14.48 -3.37 -6.53
C ASP A 83 -13.24 -3.24 -5.63
N ILE A 84 -13.43 -3.26 -4.30
CA ILE A 84 -12.33 -3.08 -3.34
C ILE A 84 -11.25 -4.14 -3.52
N ILE A 85 -11.64 -5.42 -3.46
CA ILE A 85 -10.69 -6.52 -3.59
C ILE A 85 -9.98 -6.51 -4.95
N PRO A 86 -10.66 -6.48 -6.11
CA PRO A 86 -9.98 -6.52 -7.41
C PRO A 86 -9.06 -5.32 -7.63
N LYS A 87 -9.49 -4.08 -7.35
CA LYS A 87 -8.65 -2.88 -7.53
C LYS A 87 -7.45 -2.86 -6.57
N MET A 88 -7.64 -3.25 -5.32
CA MET A 88 -6.51 -3.43 -4.38
C MET A 88 -5.52 -4.48 -4.86
N CYS A 89 -6.00 -5.59 -5.45
CA CYS A 89 -5.14 -6.61 -6.03
C CYS A 89 -4.36 -6.10 -7.25
N GLU A 90 -4.97 -5.25 -8.09
CA GLU A 90 -4.28 -4.61 -9.22
C GLU A 90 -3.14 -3.72 -8.76
N VAL A 91 -3.38 -2.86 -7.77
CA VAL A 91 -2.33 -2.05 -7.13
C VAL A 91 -1.23 -2.94 -6.55
N CYS A 92 -1.61 -3.99 -5.81
CA CYS A 92 -0.66 -4.90 -5.18
C CYS A 92 0.23 -5.62 -6.20
N LYS A 93 -0.31 -6.05 -7.35
CA LYS A 93 0.44 -6.74 -8.41
C LYS A 93 1.47 -5.86 -9.10
N LYS A 94 1.26 -4.54 -9.09
CA LYS A 94 2.18 -3.55 -9.68
C LYS A 94 3.36 -3.22 -8.78
N ILE A 95 3.27 -3.53 -7.49
CA ILE A 95 4.34 -3.31 -6.52
C ILE A 95 5.37 -4.44 -6.64
N LYS A 96 6.64 -4.08 -6.84
CA LYS A 96 7.74 -5.06 -6.85
C LYS A 96 8.13 -5.42 -5.42
N ALA A 97 8.06 -6.70 -5.09
CA ALA A 97 8.38 -7.17 -3.73
C ALA A 97 9.84 -6.87 -3.35
N GLU A 98 10.76 -6.86 -4.32
CA GLU A 98 12.18 -6.57 -4.15
C GLU A 98 12.42 -5.14 -3.66
N GLU A 99 11.66 -4.17 -4.17
CA GLU A 99 11.73 -2.77 -3.74
C GLU A 99 11.28 -2.63 -2.29
N VAL A 100 10.21 -3.33 -1.91
CA VAL A 100 9.70 -3.37 -0.54
C VAL A 100 10.72 -4.01 0.41
N VAL A 101 11.33 -5.14 0.01
CA VAL A 101 12.38 -5.80 0.80
C VAL A 101 13.57 -4.87 0.98
N CYS A 102 13.99 -4.15 -0.07
CA CYS A 102 15.10 -3.21 -0.01
C CYS A 102 14.82 -2.07 0.99
N GLN A 103 13.60 -1.52 0.99
CA GLN A 103 13.19 -0.50 1.95
C GLN A 103 13.23 -1.03 3.39
N LEU A 104 12.61 -2.19 3.63
CA LEU A 104 12.58 -2.82 4.97
C LEU A 104 13.98 -3.18 5.49
N HIS A 105 14.89 -3.54 4.59
CA HIS A 105 16.28 -3.84 4.92
C HIS A 105 17.04 -2.57 5.30
N LYS A 106 16.89 -1.48 4.52
CA LYS A 106 17.52 -0.18 4.80
C LYS A 106 17.01 0.49 6.08
N ASP A 107 15.76 0.26 6.45
CA ASP A 107 15.17 0.86 7.66
C ASP A 107 15.62 0.17 8.96
N LYS A 108 15.99 -1.12 8.91
CA LYS A 108 16.36 -1.90 10.10
C LYS A 108 17.86 -1.94 10.38
N ASP A 109 18.67 -1.81 9.33
CA ASP A 109 20.12 -1.99 9.40
C ASP A 109 20.85 -0.72 8.90
N ASN A 110 22.07 -0.47 9.37
CA ASN A 110 22.86 0.69 8.96
C ASN A 110 23.52 0.44 7.59
N ILE A 111 22.70 0.36 6.54
CA ILE A 111 23.10 -0.13 5.22
C ILE A 111 23.72 0.99 4.38
N PRO A 112 24.87 0.74 3.73
CA PRO A 112 25.45 1.66 2.77
C PRO A 112 24.48 2.03 1.63
N ILE A 113 24.51 3.29 1.20
CA ILE A 113 23.64 3.83 0.13
C ILE A 113 23.74 3.01 -1.17
N ASN A 114 24.89 2.40 -1.44
CA ASN A 114 25.20 1.59 -2.61
C ASN A 114 25.08 0.06 -2.38
N CYS A 115 24.15 -0.38 -1.54
CA CYS A 115 23.91 -1.80 -1.29
C CYS A 115 23.35 -2.51 -2.54
N ASN A 116 24.13 -3.45 -3.07
CA ASN A 116 23.79 -4.26 -4.26
C ASN A 116 23.45 -5.71 -3.92
N ALA A 117 23.19 -6.02 -2.65
CA ALA A 117 22.99 -7.39 -2.16
C ALA A 117 21.82 -8.14 -2.85
N CYS A 118 20.82 -7.39 -3.34
CA CYS A 118 19.62 -7.93 -3.99
C CYS A 118 19.65 -7.82 -5.53
N MET A 119 20.72 -7.27 -6.13
CA MET A 119 20.79 -6.96 -7.57
C MET A 119 20.86 -8.19 -8.50
N GLY A 120 20.96 -9.41 -7.95
CA GLY A 120 20.96 -10.65 -8.73
C GLY A 120 19.58 -11.06 -9.29
N SER A 121 18.52 -10.33 -8.97
CA SER A 121 17.13 -10.64 -9.38
C SER A 121 16.64 -9.84 -10.59
N HIS A 122 17.49 -9.01 -11.20
CA HIS A 122 17.22 -8.46 -12.53
C HIS A 122 17.32 -9.59 -13.56
N VAL A 123 16.28 -10.42 -13.62
CA VAL A 123 16.06 -11.29 -14.77
C VAL A 123 15.90 -10.37 -15.97
N ASN A 124 16.86 -10.47 -16.89
CA ASN A 124 16.82 -9.88 -18.21
C ASN A 124 15.41 -10.00 -18.79
N THR A 125 14.73 -8.88 -18.97
CA THR A 125 13.58 -8.83 -19.87
C THR A 125 14.17 -8.77 -21.26
N VAL A 126 14.21 -9.93 -21.92
CA VAL A 126 14.44 -10.07 -23.36
C VAL A 126 13.24 -9.52 -24.10
#